data_AF-A0A2P6SP11-F1
#
_entry.id   AF-A0A2P6SP11-F1
#
_cell.length_a   1.000
_cell.length_b   1.000
_cell.length_c   1.000
_cell.angle_alpha   90.00
_cell.angle_beta   90.00
_cell.angle_gamma   90.00
#
_symmetry.space_group_name_H-M   'P 1'
#
loop_
_entity.id
_entity.type
_entity.pdbx_description
1 polymer ?
#
loop_
_entity_poly.entity_id
_entity_poly.type
_entity_poly.pdbx_seq_one_letter_code
_entity_poly.pdbx_strand_id
1 'polypeptide(L)' 'MKHNNVILGEHFRKHRQNNVKTWLNEPAPGFLILLLPKITARGKAVKIFPRPTAGPLLPVVRDRH' A
#
# COMPACT_ATOMS: atom_id res chain seq x y z
N MET A 1 -24.63 29.60 -11.50
CA MET A 1 -25.06 28.24 -11.88
C MET A 1 -25.79 28.35 -13.21
N LYS A 2 -25.30 27.72 -14.30
CA LYS A 2 -25.86 27.95 -15.65
C LYS A 2 -27.08 27.07 -15.99
N HIS A 3 -27.35 26.02 -15.21
CA HIS A 3 -28.50 25.08 -15.37
C HIS A 3 -29.00 24.56 -14.00
N ASN A 4 -29.98 23.64 -14.02
CA ASN A 4 -30.53 22.94 -12.85
C ASN A 4 -29.54 21.89 -12.28
N ASN A 5 -28.40 22.36 -11.79
CA ASN A 5 -27.39 21.52 -11.14
C ASN A 5 -27.54 21.61 -9.62
N VAL A 6 -27.48 20.45 -8.97
CA VAL A 6 -27.42 20.36 -7.50
C VAL A 6 -26.19 21.12 -7.00
N ILE A 7 -26.35 21.89 -5.93
CA ILE A 7 -25.25 22.57 -5.25
C ILE A 7 -24.29 21.50 -4.71
N LEU A 8 -23.07 21.46 -5.25
CA LEU A 8 -22.08 20.46 -4.85
C LEU A 8 -21.44 20.84 -3.50
N GLY A 9 -21.46 19.91 -2.56
CA GLY A 9 -20.76 20.00 -1.27
C GLY A 9 -19.27 19.68 -1.40
N GLU A 10 -18.57 20.40 -2.26
CA GLU A 10 -17.18 20.11 -2.61
C GLU A 10 -16.26 20.08 -1.38
N HIS A 11 -15.55 18.97 -1.19
CA HIS A 11 -14.67 18.74 -0.04
C HIS A 11 -13.29 19.41 -0.18
N PHE A 12 -13.20 20.49 -0.97
CA PHE A 12 -11.98 21.28 -1.21
C PHE A 12 -11.88 22.53 -0.31
N ARG A 13 -12.53 22.51 0.87
CA ARG A 13 -12.55 23.64 1.83
C ARG A 13 -11.20 23.91 2.54
N LYS A 14 -10.20 23.05 2.38
CA LYS A 14 -8.88 23.14 3.02
C LYS A 14 -7.77 23.25 1.97
N HIS A 15 -6.55 23.64 2.37
CA HIS A 15 -5.34 23.66 1.54
C HIS A 15 -4.88 22.24 1.17
N ARG A 16 -5.65 21.58 0.29
CA ARG A 16 -5.39 20.21 -0.17
C ARG A 16 -4.16 20.14 -1.08
N GLN A 17 -3.76 21.27 -1.70
CA GLN A 17 -2.59 21.38 -2.56
C GLN A 17 -1.30 21.00 -1.83
N ASN A 18 -1.22 21.23 -0.52
CA ASN A 18 -0.05 20.86 0.29
C ASN A 18 0.06 19.34 0.50
N ASN A 19 -1.06 18.61 0.38
CA ASN A 19 -1.15 17.18 0.68
C ASN A 19 -1.65 16.39 -0.54
N VAL A 20 -1.00 16.61 -1.70
CA VAL A 20 -1.31 15.88 -2.93
C VAL A 20 -0.47 14.61 -2.98
N LYS A 21 -1.11 13.48 -2.75
CA LYS A 21 -0.53 12.19 -3.08
C LYS A 21 -0.57 12.02 -4.60
N THR A 22 0.58 12.07 -5.25
CA THR A 22 0.69 11.77 -6.67
C THR A 22 0.97 10.28 -6.88
N TRP A 23 0.55 9.77 -8.04
CA TRP A 23 0.86 8.42 -8.51
C TRP A 23 1.92 8.45 -9.62
N LEU A 24 2.67 9.55 -9.76
CA LEU A 24 3.73 9.71 -10.78
C LEU A 24 4.90 8.74 -10.61
N ASN A 25 4.95 8.02 -9.51
CA ASN A 25 5.87 6.92 -9.28
C ASN A 25 5.40 5.59 -9.93
N GLU A 26 4.24 5.53 -10.63
CA GLU A 26 3.60 4.38 -11.30
C GLU A 26 4.36 3.63 -12.43
N PRO A 27 5.31 4.22 -13.17
CA PRO A 27 6.21 3.42 -14.02
C PRO A 27 7.36 2.75 -13.24
N ALA A 28 7.61 3.13 -11.98
CA ALA A 28 8.60 2.55 -11.06
C ALA A 28 8.11 1.77 -9.79
N PRO A 29 6.81 1.51 -9.49
CA PRO A 29 6.38 0.89 -8.23
C PRO A 29 6.12 -0.61 -8.37
N GLY A 30 5.97 -1.18 -9.57
CA GLY A 30 6.12 -2.63 -9.72
C GLY A 30 7.51 -3.05 -9.25
N PHE A 31 8.53 -2.25 -9.59
CA PHE A 31 9.87 -2.40 -9.04
C PHE A 31 9.89 -2.04 -7.56
N LEU A 32 9.62 -0.80 -7.12
CA LEU A 32 9.81 -0.46 -5.69
C LEU A 32 8.89 -1.25 -4.72
N ILE A 33 7.59 -1.37 -5.00
CA ILE A 33 6.61 -2.02 -4.12
C ILE A 33 6.82 -3.53 -4.08
N LEU A 34 7.18 -4.18 -5.19
CA LEU A 34 7.38 -5.65 -5.21
C LEU A 34 8.83 -6.06 -4.97
N LEU A 35 9.83 -5.27 -5.37
CA LEU A 35 11.25 -5.60 -5.26
C LEU A 35 11.78 -5.44 -3.84
N LEU A 36 11.41 -4.36 -3.13
CA LEU A 36 11.90 -4.15 -1.76
C LEU A 36 11.53 -5.33 -0.84
N PRO A 37 10.27 -5.82 -0.85
CA PRO A 37 9.92 -7.05 -0.13
C PRO A 37 10.68 -8.28 -0.63
N LYS A 38 10.91 -8.43 -1.94
CA LYS A 38 11.65 -9.57 -2.51
C LYS A 38 13.12 -9.57 -2.10
N ILE A 39 13.81 -8.43 -2.15
CA ILE A 39 15.22 -8.30 -1.76
C ILE A 39 15.37 -8.56 -0.26
N THR A 40 14.51 -7.97 0.56
CA THR A 40 14.53 -8.18 2.00
C THR A 40 14.21 -9.62 2.37
N ALA A 41 13.28 -10.29 1.67
CA ALA A 41 13.01 -11.72 1.85
C ALA A 41 14.21 -12.60 1.47
N ARG A 42 14.90 -12.32 0.35
CA ARG A 42 16.13 -13.04 -0.05
C ARG A 42 17.24 -12.88 1.00
N GLY A 43 17.47 -11.65 1.48
CA GLY A 43 18.46 -11.39 2.53
C GLY A 43 18.12 -12.09 3.86
N LYS A 44 16.83 -12.22 4.20
CA LYS A 44 16.38 -13.01 5.35
C LYS A 44 16.58 -14.51 5.16
N ALA A 45 16.27 -15.05 3.97
CA ALA A 45 16.41 -16.48 3.67
C ALA A 45 17.85 -16.97 3.85
N VAL A 46 18.83 -16.22 3.34
CA VAL A 46 20.26 -16.54 3.50
C VAL A 46 20.66 -16.59 4.97
N LYS A 47 20.15 -15.69 5.81
CA LYS A 47 20.46 -15.62 7.24
C LYS A 47 19.79 -16.73 8.07
N ILE A 48 18.61 -17.18 7.65
CA ILE A 48 17.75 -18.09 8.44
C ILE A 48 17.97 -19.56 8.07
N PHE A 49 18.61 -19.84 6.92
CA PHE A 49 18.93 -21.19 6.47
C PHE A 49 19.61 -22.02 7.59
N PRO A 50 19.12 -23.24 7.91
CA PRO A 50 18.19 -24.08 7.14
C PRO A 50 16.70 -23.91 7.47
N ARG A 51 16.31 -22.97 8.34
CA ARG A 51 14.91 -22.80 8.76
C ARG A 51 14.07 -22.09 7.67
N PRO A 52 12.74 -22.34 7.62
CA PRO A 52 11.87 -21.68 6.66
C PRO A 52 11.81 -20.16 6.89
N THR A 53 11.76 -19.39 5.80
CA THR A 53 11.75 -17.91 5.84
C THR A 53 10.37 -17.34 6.21
N ALA A 54 9.31 -18.16 6.10
CA ALA A 54 7.91 -17.78 6.32
C ALA A 54 7.56 -17.43 7.77
N GLY A 55 8.51 -17.53 8.70
CA GLY A 55 8.29 -17.28 10.12
C GLY A 55 7.83 -18.51 10.89
N PRO A 56 7.43 -18.34 12.16
CA PRO A 56 6.89 -19.42 12.98
C PRO A 56 5.51 -19.87 12.50
N LEU A 57 5.07 -21.03 12.99
CA LEU A 57 3.72 -21.53 12.73
C LEU A 57 2.67 -20.53 13.23
N LEU A 58 1.66 -20.25 12.40
CA LEU A 58 0.54 -19.38 12.74
C LEU A 58 -0.65 -20.23 13.22
N PRO A 59 -1.42 -19.78 14.24
CA PRO A 59 -2.60 -20.49 14.71
C PRO A 59 -3.76 -20.37 13.71
N VAL A 60 -4.66 -21.36 13.71
CA VAL A 60 -5.92 -21.29 12.96
C VAL A 60 -6.89 -20.36 13.69
N VAL A 61 -7.27 -19.25 13.07
CA VAL A 61 -8.21 -18.26 13.63
C VAL A 61 -9.55 -18.36 12.92
N ARG A 62 -10.65 -18.46 13.69
CA ARG A 62 -12.02 -18.36 13.17
C ARG A 62 -12.41 -16.89 13.03
N ASP A 63 -13.11 -16.55 11.96
CA ASP A 63 -13.59 -15.20 11.77
C ASP A 63 -14.75 -14.87 12.71
N ARG A 64 -14.94 -13.59 13.02
CA ARG A 64 -16.08 -13.11 13.82
C ARG A 64 -17.25 -12.78 12.90
N HIS A 65 -17.88 -13.83 12.37
CA HIS A 65 -19.18 -13.78 11.74
C HIS A 65 -20.19 -14.60 12.53
#